data_AF-A0A7W1DTA1-F1
#
_entry.id   AF-A0A7W1DTA1-F1
#
_cell.length_a   1.000
_cell.length_b   1.000
_cell.length_c   1.000
_cell.angle_alpha   90.00
_cell.angle_beta   90.00
_cell.angle_gamma   90.00
#
_symmetry.space_group_name_H-M   'P 1'
#
loop_
_entity.id
_entity.type
_entity.pdbx_description
1 polymer ?
#
loop_
_entity_poly.entity_id
_entity_poly.type
_entity_poly.pdbx_seq_one_letter_code
_entity_poly.pdbx_strand_id
1 'polypeptide(L)'
;MLASSWRRVIASSVLTAGLVWPVLAAPQAPPAPPQEVPSDLESLLGAPQSEMRLVVQRYTLDRNTLNGNYLAGGRGGGLGGGGRGRGDAPPAATPGPAPAVNLSVSLSPNRIARLKRFDLDWQAGLAKLDAGELTPAGREQLGSLQQTITANMQQLDADATAIAEVMPLVPFAPEITTFVEHRIRMGDMDGRRAAASIDAVTRQIAAVKQKLQDGLGATPTKDAMRANREIAMRAADSVDALRANVSEWFNHYNLYDPLFTWWVPLPYGHADNALVEYAAFLRGPVAAAGHQPMNAAPAGGPIAVAPAPKLPSVPDLAAIIALPQDEMAPVVQRFLGRPAGGRGGASPDRAPEYYRGWLA
;
A
#
# COMPACT_ATOMS: atom_id res chain seq x y z
N MET A 1 -82.53 17.97 20.33
CA MET A 1 -81.61 18.84 19.59
C MET A 1 -81.03 18.02 18.45
N LEU A 2 -81.56 18.26 17.25
CA LEU A 2 -81.32 17.49 16.02
C LEU A 2 -80.17 18.09 15.20
N ALA A 3 -79.41 17.19 14.57
CA ALA A 3 -78.84 17.22 13.22
C ALA A 3 -78.06 18.46 12.73
N SER A 4 -76.82 18.24 12.28
CA SER A 4 -76.49 18.28 10.84
C SER A 4 -75.02 17.90 10.59
N SER A 5 -74.82 16.83 9.85
CA SER A 5 -73.60 16.53 9.09
C SER A 5 -73.20 17.70 8.21
N TRP A 6 -71.91 17.87 7.87
CA TRP A 6 -71.45 18.24 6.52
C TRP A 6 -70.02 17.73 6.27
N ARG A 7 -69.87 17.17 5.07
CA ARG A 7 -68.67 16.53 4.49
C ARG A 7 -67.54 17.55 4.34
N ARG A 8 -66.30 17.17 4.70
CA ARG A 8 -65.09 17.86 4.23
C ARG A 8 -64.43 17.02 3.16
N VAL A 9 -64.33 17.62 1.98
CA VAL A 9 -63.63 17.16 0.78
C VAL A 9 -62.12 17.16 1.04
N ILE A 10 -61.47 16.13 0.54
CA ILE A 10 -60.02 15.91 0.54
C ILE A 10 -59.37 16.92 -0.41
N ALA A 11 -58.37 17.65 0.08
CA ALA A 11 -57.34 18.27 -0.76
C ALA A 11 -55.98 17.89 -0.18
N SER A 12 -55.36 16.88 -0.80
CA SER A 12 -54.01 16.44 -0.53
C SER A 12 -53.02 17.52 -0.99
N SER A 13 -52.21 18.04 -0.08
CA SER A 13 -51.03 18.85 -0.41
C SER A 13 -49.82 18.14 0.15
N VAL A 14 -49.17 17.34 -0.70
CA VAL A 14 -47.87 16.73 -0.41
C VAL A 14 -46.83 17.85 -0.56
N LEU A 15 -46.32 18.33 0.57
CA LEU A 15 -45.18 19.24 0.65
C LEU A 15 -43.90 18.40 0.60
N THR A 16 -43.35 18.19 -0.58
CA THR A 16 -41.99 17.66 -0.76
C THR A 16 -40.97 18.77 -0.49
N ALA A 17 -40.47 18.84 0.74
CA ALA A 17 -39.29 19.62 1.07
C ALA A 17 -38.04 18.91 0.51
N GLY A 18 -37.58 19.33 -0.66
CA GLY A 18 -36.29 18.94 -1.21
C GLY A 18 -35.16 19.65 -0.47
N LEU A 19 -34.47 18.94 0.42
CA LEU A 19 -33.18 19.36 0.97
C LEU A 19 -32.12 19.25 -0.14
N VAL A 20 -31.84 20.37 -0.81
CA VAL A 20 -30.69 20.50 -1.70
C VAL A 20 -29.45 20.66 -0.83
N TRP A 21 -28.66 19.59 -0.70
CA TRP A 21 -27.33 19.70 -0.14
C TRP A 21 -26.44 20.49 -1.12
N PRO A 22 -25.74 21.55 -0.68
CA PRO A 22 -24.77 22.21 -1.53
C PRO A 22 -23.64 21.23 -1.81
N VAL A 23 -23.48 20.86 -3.08
CA VAL A 23 -22.28 20.20 -3.57
C VAL A 23 -21.13 21.18 -3.38
N LEU A 24 -20.34 20.99 -2.31
CA LEU A 24 -19.01 21.58 -2.25
C LEU A 24 -18.22 20.95 -3.40
N ALA A 25 -17.97 21.74 -4.44
CA ALA A 25 -17.07 21.37 -5.51
C ALA A 25 -15.72 20.98 -4.90
N ALA A 26 -15.26 19.76 -5.19
CA ALA A 26 -13.89 19.38 -4.93
C ALA A 26 -12.96 20.43 -5.58
N PRO A 27 -11.82 20.80 -4.96
CA PRO A 27 -10.85 21.67 -5.61
C PRO A 27 -10.52 21.08 -6.98
N GLN A 28 -10.79 21.85 -8.03
CA GLN A 28 -10.46 21.42 -9.39
C GLN A 28 -8.97 21.08 -9.42
N ALA A 29 -8.64 19.91 -9.95
CA ALA A 29 -7.27 19.58 -10.28
C ALA A 29 -6.70 20.73 -11.13
N PRO A 30 -5.46 21.20 -10.86
CA PRO A 30 -4.86 22.25 -11.66
C PRO A 30 -4.95 21.87 -13.15
N PRO A 31 -5.23 22.83 -14.04
CA PRO A 31 -5.38 22.56 -15.47
C PRO A 31 -4.17 21.77 -15.97
N ALA A 32 -4.44 20.78 -16.83
CA ALA A 32 -3.38 20.01 -17.47
C ALA A 32 -2.36 21.00 -18.09
N PRO A 33 -1.06 20.79 -17.89
CA PRO A 33 -0.05 21.72 -18.39
C PRO A 33 -0.24 21.92 -19.91
N PRO A 34 -0.07 23.13 -20.45
CA PRO A 34 -0.31 23.42 -21.86
C PRO A 34 0.43 22.42 -22.74
N GLN A 35 -0.26 21.88 -23.76
CA GLN A 35 0.28 20.86 -24.66
C GLN A 35 1.28 21.42 -25.69
N GLU A 36 1.59 22.71 -25.63
CA GLU A 36 2.55 23.38 -26.52
C GLU A 36 3.98 23.29 -25.96
N VAL A 37 4.94 23.12 -26.87
CA VAL A 37 6.37 23.24 -26.58
C VAL A 37 6.62 24.66 -26.08
N PRO A 38 7.27 24.87 -24.92
CA PRO A 38 7.62 26.21 -24.47
C PRO A 38 8.44 26.92 -25.55
N SER A 39 8.00 28.11 -25.96
CA SER A 39 8.74 28.93 -26.92
C SER A 39 10.08 29.42 -26.37
N ASP A 40 10.26 29.41 -25.04
CA ASP A 40 11.48 29.81 -24.36
C ASP A 40 11.91 28.74 -23.34
N LEU A 41 13.00 28.05 -23.63
CA LEU A 41 13.63 27.08 -22.75
C LEU A 41 14.53 27.73 -21.69
N GLU A 42 15.00 28.96 -21.91
CA GLU A 42 15.83 29.67 -20.92
C GLU A 42 15.06 29.91 -19.62
N SER A 43 13.77 30.22 -19.72
CA SER A 43 12.88 30.31 -18.56
C SER A 43 12.81 29.02 -17.71
N LEU A 44 12.99 27.85 -18.34
CA LEU A 44 13.01 26.56 -17.65
C LEU A 44 14.39 26.21 -17.07
N LEU A 45 15.46 26.69 -17.71
CA LEU A 45 16.83 26.55 -17.23
C LEU A 45 17.14 27.54 -16.08
N GLY A 46 16.46 28.69 -16.03
CA GLY A 46 16.67 29.72 -15.02
C GLY A 46 15.88 29.55 -13.72
N ALA A 47 15.01 28.53 -13.61
CA ALA A 47 14.22 28.31 -12.41
C ALA A 47 15.10 27.72 -11.30
N PRO A 48 15.36 28.43 -10.18
CA PRO A 48 16.25 27.94 -9.13
C PRO A 48 15.70 26.62 -8.57
N GLN A 49 16.42 25.53 -8.85
CA GLN A 49 16.10 24.23 -8.28
C GLN A 49 16.50 24.27 -6.80
N SER A 50 15.59 23.87 -5.93
CA SER A 50 15.89 23.72 -4.51
C SER A 50 17.01 22.71 -4.31
N GLU A 51 18.00 23.06 -3.48
CA GLU A 51 19.14 22.20 -3.16
C GLU A 51 18.69 20.88 -2.48
N MET A 52 17.50 20.92 -1.86
CA MET A 52 16.87 19.77 -1.19
C MET A 52 16.24 18.76 -2.15
N ARG A 53 16.13 19.06 -3.45
CA ARG A 53 15.45 18.19 -4.43
C ARG A 53 16.00 16.77 -4.44
N LEU A 54 17.33 16.62 -4.53
CA LEU A 54 17.98 15.32 -4.54
C LEU A 54 17.85 14.59 -3.20
N VAL A 55 17.83 15.33 -2.09
CA VAL A 55 17.59 14.79 -0.74
C VAL A 55 16.17 14.20 -0.64
N VAL A 56 15.15 14.96 -1.08
CA VAL A 56 13.75 14.52 -1.10
C VAL A 56 13.57 13.31 -2.01
N GLN A 57 14.18 13.33 -3.19
CA GLN A 57 14.14 12.20 -4.13
C GLN A 57 14.77 10.96 -3.50
N ARG A 58 15.93 11.09 -2.87
CA ARG A 58 16.64 9.99 -2.23
C ARG A 58 15.83 9.38 -1.09
N TYR A 59 15.29 10.20 -0.19
CA TYR A 59 14.38 9.76 0.87
C TYR A 59 13.21 8.96 0.30
N THR A 60 12.56 9.52 -0.72
CA THR A 60 11.37 8.91 -1.33
C THR A 60 11.70 7.56 -1.96
N LEU A 61 12.80 7.46 -2.70
CA LEU A 61 13.24 6.21 -3.33
C LEU A 61 13.58 5.16 -2.28
N ASP A 62 14.43 5.49 -1.31
CA ASP A 62 14.88 4.55 -0.28
C ASP A 62 13.70 4.05 0.55
N ARG A 63 12.78 4.96 0.93
CA ARG A 63 11.58 4.59 1.69
C ARG A 63 10.63 3.71 0.87
N ASN A 64 10.44 4.01 -0.42
CA ASN A 64 9.62 3.19 -1.30
C ASN A 64 10.22 1.80 -1.47
N THR A 65 11.54 1.68 -1.65
CA THR A 65 12.24 0.38 -1.73
C THR A 65 12.09 -0.40 -0.44
N LEU A 66 12.28 0.24 0.72
CA LEU A 66 12.09 -0.39 2.02
C LEU A 66 10.66 -0.89 2.20
N ASN A 67 9.67 -0.07 1.85
CA ASN A 67 8.25 -0.40 1.94
C ASN A 67 7.85 -1.55 0.98
N GLY A 68 8.29 -1.48 -0.28
CA GLY A 68 7.95 -2.42 -1.33
C GLY A 68 8.40 -3.85 -1.05
N ASN A 69 9.49 -4.03 -0.30
CA ASN A 69 9.95 -5.37 0.08
C ASN A 69 8.94 -6.16 0.94
N TYR A 70 8.00 -5.49 1.62
CA TYR A 70 7.03 -6.09 2.55
C TYR A 70 5.58 -6.06 2.05
N LEU A 71 5.32 -5.46 0.89
CA LEU A 71 3.99 -5.39 0.30
C LEU A 71 3.80 -6.52 -0.72
N ALA A 72 2.59 -7.09 -0.74
CA ALA A 72 2.21 -8.10 -1.73
C ALA A 72 2.29 -7.51 -3.15
N GLY A 73 2.97 -8.22 -4.07
CA GLY A 73 3.20 -7.77 -5.44
C GLY A 73 4.34 -6.75 -5.61
N GLY A 74 5.19 -6.59 -4.59
CA GLY A 74 6.23 -5.55 -4.52
C GLY A 74 7.52 -5.77 -5.33
N ARG A 75 7.64 -6.80 -6.17
CA ARG A 75 8.75 -6.95 -7.13
C ARG A 75 8.24 -7.21 -8.54
N GLY A 76 8.22 -6.14 -9.36
CA GLY A 76 7.96 -6.26 -10.81
C GLY A 76 7.49 -5.00 -11.54
N GLY A 77 7.35 -3.85 -10.86
CA GLY A 77 6.83 -2.62 -11.45
C GLY A 77 7.83 -1.46 -11.57
N GLY A 78 9.12 -1.75 -11.71
CA GLY A 78 10.05 -0.80 -12.27
C GLY A 78 9.89 -0.80 -13.79
N LEU A 79 9.22 0.22 -14.33
CA LEU A 79 9.19 0.53 -15.76
C LEU A 79 10.63 0.66 -16.28
N GLY A 80 11.17 -0.40 -16.87
CA GLY A 80 12.55 -0.42 -17.36
C GLY A 80 13.14 -1.81 -17.58
N GLY A 81 12.43 -2.69 -18.28
CA GLY A 81 12.92 -4.00 -18.68
C GLY A 81 12.89 -4.15 -20.19
N GLY A 82 13.84 -3.53 -20.90
CA GLY A 82 14.05 -3.75 -22.33
C GLY A 82 14.62 -5.14 -22.60
N GLY A 83 13.76 -6.14 -22.70
CA GLY A 83 14.11 -7.47 -23.18
C GLY A 83 14.06 -7.51 -24.71
N ARG A 84 15.24 -7.53 -25.35
CA ARG A 84 15.40 -7.84 -26.77
C ARG A 84 14.90 -9.26 -27.05
N GLY A 85 14.21 -9.43 -28.17
CA GLY A 85 13.29 -10.53 -28.41
C GLY A 85 13.89 -11.89 -28.76
N ARG A 86 12.99 -12.88 -28.83
CA ARG A 86 12.85 -13.79 -29.97
C ARG A 86 11.44 -14.38 -29.96
N GLY A 87 10.83 -14.42 -31.14
CA GLY A 87 9.40 -14.68 -31.31
C GLY A 87 8.97 -16.10 -30.96
N ASP A 88 7.79 -16.17 -30.37
CA ASP A 88 6.65 -16.95 -30.85
C ASP A 88 5.41 -16.37 -30.14
N ALA A 89 4.34 -16.11 -30.89
CA ALA A 89 3.15 -15.43 -30.37
C ALA A 89 2.33 -16.36 -29.46
N PRO A 90 2.02 -15.99 -28.20
CA PRO A 90 1.03 -16.68 -27.40
C PRO A 90 -0.39 -16.11 -27.69
N PRO A 91 -1.46 -16.91 -27.48
CA PRO A 91 -2.83 -16.48 -27.73
C PRO A 91 -3.22 -15.33 -26.80
N ALA A 92 -4.11 -14.47 -27.31
CA ALA A 92 -4.57 -13.23 -26.68
C ALA A 92 -4.95 -13.44 -25.19
N ALA A 93 -4.11 -12.93 -24.29
CA ALA A 93 -4.44 -12.78 -22.89
C ALA A 93 -5.56 -11.75 -22.76
N THR A 94 -6.67 -12.15 -22.14
CA THR A 94 -7.70 -11.22 -21.69
C THR A 94 -7.07 -10.13 -20.81
N PRO A 95 -7.53 -8.87 -20.88
CA PRO A 95 -7.06 -7.85 -19.97
C PRO A 95 -7.42 -8.29 -18.54
N GLY A 96 -6.40 -8.62 -17.74
CA GLY A 96 -6.58 -8.84 -16.32
C GLY A 96 -7.19 -7.58 -15.68
N PRO A 97 -7.96 -7.74 -14.59
CA PRO A 97 -8.53 -6.59 -13.89
C PRO A 97 -7.42 -5.60 -13.52
N ALA A 98 -7.72 -4.31 -13.63
CA ALA A 98 -6.82 -3.22 -13.26
C ALA A 98 -6.20 -3.48 -11.87
N PRO A 99 -4.93 -3.12 -11.65
CA PRO A 99 -4.28 -3.34 -10.37
C PRO A 99 -5.10 -2.64 -9.28
N ALA A 100 -5.67 -3.44 -8.38
CA ALA A 100 -6.32 -2.92 -7.20
C ALA A 100 -5.32 -1.99 -6.49
N VAL A 101 -5.75 -0.77 -6.20
CA VAL A 101 -5.03 0.10 -5.25
C VAL A 101 -4.80 -0.76 -4.02
N ASN A 102 -3.53 -0.99 -3.65
CA ASN A 102 -3.17 -1.78 -2.48
C ASN A 102 -3.69 -1.07 -1.22
N LEU A 103 -4.98 -1.28 -0.92
CA LEU A 103 -5.69 -0.86 0.28
C LEU A 103 -5.38 -1.80 1.46
N SER A 104 -4.63 -2.88 1.22
CA SER A 104 -4.25 -3.84 2.25
C SER A 104 -3.03 -3.33 3.05
N VAL A 105 -3.24 -3.10 4.34
CA VAL A 105 -2.16 -2.86 5.30
C VAL A 105 -1.32 -4.14 5.38
N SER A 106 0.00 -4.04 5.16
CA SER A 106 0.91 -5.18 5.35
C SER A 106 0.91 -5.61 6.81
N LEU A 107 0.59 -6.87 7.08
CA LEU A 107 0.53 -7.45 8.43
C LEU A 107 1.90 -7.69 9.08
N SER A 108 3.02 -7.24 8.49
CA SER A 108 4.36 -7.44 9.04
C SER A 108 4.71 -6.38 10.11
N PRO A 109 4.89 -6.75 11.39
CA PRO A 109 5.34 -5.80 12.42
C PRO A 109 6.77 -5.32 12.16
N ASN A 110 7.62 -6.16 11.57
CA ASN A 110 9.00 -5.80 11.23
C ASN A 110 9.08 -4.73 10.14
N ARG A 111 8.10 -4.69 9.21
CA ARG A 111 7.97 -3.57 8.26
C ARG A 111 7.81 -2.25 9.00
N ILE A 112 6.88 -2.19 9.96
CA ILE A 112 6.62 -0.98 10.76
C ILE A 112 7.86 -0.59 11.57
N ALA A 113 8.45 -1.55 12.29
CA ALA A 113 9.67 -1.31 13.08
C ALA A 113 10.82 -0.73 12.24
N ARG A 114 11.01 -1.25 11.01
CA ARG A 114 12.05 -0.78 10.09
C ARG A 114 11.75 0.57 9.46
N LEU A 115 10.50 0.82 9.05
CA LEU A 115 10.11 2.13 8.54
C LEU A 115 10.23 3.21 9.61
N LYS A 116 9.86 2.91 10.87
CA LYS A 116 10.09 3.81 12.00
C LYS A 116 11.57 4.12 12.20
N ARG A 117 12.44 3.09 12.16
CA ARG A 117 13.89 3.28 12.27
C ARG A 117 14.39 4.19 11.15
N PHE A 118 14.00 3.92 9.91
CA PHE A 118 14.37 4.72 8.74
C PHE A 118 13.92 6.18 8.89
N ASP A 119 12.65 6.42 9.22
CA ASP A 119 12.09 7.77 9.37
C ASP A 119 12.77 8.54 10.52
N LEU A 120 13.09 7.87 11.64
CA LEU A 120 13.85 8.45 12.75
C LEU A 120 15.29 8.79 12.39
N ASP A 121 15.99 7.90 11.71
CA ASP A 121 17.36 8.15 11.28
C ASP A 121 17.40 9.35 10.31
N TRP A 122 16.45 9.42 9.37
CA TRP A 122 16.31 10.56 8.43
C TRP A 122 15.97 11.87 9.14
N GLN A 123 15.08 11.85 10.13
CA GLN A 123 14.81 13.02 10.95
C GLN A 123 16.07 13.53 11.64
N ALA A 124 16.88 12.63 12.21
CA ALA A 124 18.15 12.98 12.83
C ALA A 124 19.20 13.48 11.83
N GLY A 125 19.19 12.96 10.60
CA GLY A 125 20.05 13.44 9.51
C GLY A 125 19.69 14.86 9.06
N LEU A 126 18.41 15.12 8.83
CA LEU A 126 17.90 16.44 8.42
C LEU A 126 18.12 17.51 9.49
N ALA A 127 18.07 17.14 10.78
CA ALA A 127 18.32 18.07 11.88
C ALA A 127 19.76 18.62 11.94
N LYS A 128 20.70 18.02 11.18
CA LYS A 128 22.10 18.48 11.09
C LYS A 128 22.33 19.51 10.00
N LEU A 129 21.34 19.75 9.13
CA LEU A 129 21.45 20.72 8.04
C LEU A 129 21.33 22.15 8.59
N ASP A 130 22.19 23.05 8.12
CA ASP A 130 22.03 24.47 8.40
C ASP A 130 20.98 25.07 7.46
N ALA A 131 19.78 25.30 7.98
CA ALA A 131 18.71 25.91 7.22
C ALA A 131 19.03 27.36 6.79
N GLY A 132 19.96 28.05 7.45
CA GLY A 132 20.39 29.40 7.11
C GLY A 132 21.19 29.47 5.81
N GLU A 133 21.86 28.39 5.43
CA GLU A 133 22.63 28.28 4.18
C GLU A 133 21.75 27.90 2.97
N LEU A 134 20.50 27.49 3.21
CA LEU A 134 19.57 27.10 2.15
C LEU A 134 18.82 28.30 1.55
N THR A 135 18.59 28.25 0.24
CA THR A 135 17.66 29.17 -0.43
C THR A 135 16.25 29.12 0.19
N PRO A 136 15.38 30.13 -0.03
CA PRO A 136 13.98 30.05 0.39
C PRO A 136 13.27 28.77 -0.08
N ALA A 137 13.52 28.34 -1.32
CA ALA A 137 12.99 27.09 -1.86
C ALA A 137 13.60 25.84 -1.18
N GLY A 138 14.88 25.89 -0.82
CA GLY A 138 15.56 24.91 0.03
C GLY A 138 14.87 24.73 1.39
N ARG A 139 14.64 25.83 2.10
CA ARG A 139 13.99 25.84 3.42
C ARG A 139 12.56 25.33 3.37
N GLU A 140 11.78 25.72 2.37
CA GLU A 140 10.41 25.23 2.20
C GLU A 140 10.38 23.71 1.98
N GLN A 141 11.25 23.19 1.11
CA GLN A 141 11.34 21.75 0.85
C GLN A 141 11.83 20.96 2.07
N LEU A 142 12.78 21.49 2.83
CA LEU A 142 13.22 20.88 4.09
C LEU A 142 12.05 20.77 5.08
N GLY A 143 11.29 21.85 5.27
CA GLY A 143 10.11 21.86 6.16
C GLY A 143 9.04 20.86 5.71
N SER A 144 8.73 20.81 4.41
CA SER A 144 7.78 19.86 3.82
C SER A 144 8.23 18.40 4.01
N LEU A 145 9.52 18.11 3.86
CA LEU A 145 10.07 16.78 4.09
C LEU A 145 9.98 16.37 5.57
N GLN A 146 10.29 17.28 6.50
CA GLN A 146 10.16 17.03 7.95
C GLN A 146 8.69 16.77 8.34
N GLN A 147 7.75 17.53 7.79
CA GLN A 147 6.33 17.30 8.00
C GLN A 147 5.89 15.95 7.43
N THR A 148 6.37 15.58 6.25
CA THR A 148 6.11 14.28 5.62
C THR A 148 6.60 13.12 6.49
N ILE A 149 7.82 13.21 7.04
CA ILE A 149 8.38 12.21 7.97
C ILE A 149 7.51 12.08 9.23
N THR A 150 7.05 13.21 9.78
CA THR A 150 6.19 13.23 10.96
C THR A 150 4.84 12.55 10.69
N ALA A 151 4.21 12.88 9.55
CA ALA A 151 2.95 12.27 9.13
C ALA A 151 3.11 10.76 8.86
N ASN A 152 4.23 10.36 8.25
CA ASN A 152 4.55 8.95 8.03
C ASN A 152 4.66 8.16 9.34
N MET A 153 5.29 8.72 10.37
CA MET A 153 5.39 8.09 11.68
C MET A 153 4.02 7.91 12.34
N GLN A 154 3.16 8.93 12.28
CA GLN A 154 1.78 8.83 12.77
C GLN A 154 0.97 7.77 12.02
N GLN A 155 1.15 7.68 10.69
CA GLN A 155 0.51 6.63 9.89
C GLN A 155 1.00 5.24 10.30
N LEU A 156 2.28 5.06 10.64
CA LEU A 156 2.80 3.78 11.10
C LEU A 156 2.21 3.35 12.46
N ASP A 157 1.88 4.29 13.34
CA ASP A 157 1.16 4.01 14.59
C ASP A 157 -0.31 3.65 14.35
N ALA A 158 -0.96 4.31 13.40
CA ALA A 158 -2.30 3.94 12.96
C ALA A 158 -2.33 2.55 12.31
N ASP A 159 -1.35 2.24 11.44
CA ASP A 159 -1.19 0.91 10.83
C ASP A 159 -1.00 -0.17 11.91
N ALA A 160 -0.18 0.09 12.92
CA ALA A 160 0.03 -0.84 14.04
C ALA A 160 -1.29 -1.15 14.78
N THR A 161 -2.12 -0.12 15.00
CA THR A 161 -3.44 -0.26 15.60
C THR A 161 -4.37 -1.08 14.72
N ALA A 162 -4.43 -0.77 13.42
CA ALA A 162 -5.27 -1.48 12.46
C ALA A 162 -4.88 -2.96 12.32
N ILE A 163 -3.58 -3.29 12.38
CA ILE A 163 -3.07 -4.66 12.41
C ILE A 163 -3.58 -5.38 13.66
N ALA A 164 -3.44 -4.77 14.84
CA ALA A 164 -3.86 -5.37 16.10
C ALA A 164 -5.35 -5.71 16.14
N GLU A 165 -6.20 -4.89 15.51
CA GLU A 165 -7.65 -5.12 15.40
C GLU A 165 -7.99 -6.39 14.61
N VAL A 166 -7.29 -6.66 13.51
CA VAL A 166 -7.57 -7.83 12.66
C VAL A 166 -6.83 -9.08 13.09
N MET A 167 -5.73 -8.95 13.84
CA MET A 167 -4.86 -10.08 14.17
C MET A 167 -5.58 -11.29 14.79
N PRO A 168 -6.57 -11.14 15.69
CA PRO A 168 -7.32 -12.28 16.22
C PRO A 168 -8.00 -13.15 15.15
N LEU A 169 -8.35 -12.57 13.99
CA LEU A 169 -8.97 -13.28 12.86
C LEU A 169 -7.94 -13.86 11.89
N VAL A 170 -6.67 -13.49 12.00
CA VAL A 170 -5.58 -13.97 11.12
C VAL A 170 -4.38 -14.46 11.93
N PRO A 171 -4.56 -15.37 12.92
CA PRO A 171 -3.48 -15.78 13.83
C PRO A 171 -2.30 -16.48 13.13
N PHE A 172 -2.50 -16.93 11.89
CA PHE A 172 -1.49 -17.54 11.02
C PHE A 172 -0.64 -16.53 10.24
N ALA A 173 -1.00 -15.24 10.26
CA ALA A 173 -0.24 -14.21 9.56
C ALA A 173 1.25 -14.15 9.97
N PRO A 174 1.63 -14.27 11.25
CA PRO A 174 3.04 -14.22 11.64
C PRO A 174 3.88 -15.27 10.92
N GLU A 175 3.41 -16.52 10.85
CA GLU A 175 4.11 -17.61 10.14
C GLU A 175 4.30 -17.26 8.65
N ILE A 176 3.24 -16.80 7.97
CA ILE A 176 3.33 -16.37 6.56
C ILE A 176 4.31 -15.20 6.40
N THR A 177 4.29 -14.22 7.30
CA THR A 177 5.20 -13.07 7.22
C THR A 177 6.67 -13.49 7.36
N THR A 178 6.95 -14.56 8.11
CA THR A 178 8.33 -15.08 8.20
C THR A 178 8.87 -15.57 6.85
N PHE A 179 8.03 -16.14 5.99
CA PHE A 179 8.45 -16.57 4.65
C PHE A 179 8.87 -15.39 3.76
N VAL A 180 8.09 -14.30 3.80
CA VAL A 180 8.43 -13.06 3.09
C VAL A 180 9.75 -12.50 3.61
N GLU A 181 9.93 -12.46 4.93
CA GLU A 181 11.15 -11.95 5.53
C GLU A 181 12.37 -12.83 5.24
N HIS A 182 12.20 -14.15 5.23
CA HIS A 182 13.26 -15.08 4.85
C HIS A 182 13.72 -14.84 3.42
N ARG A 183 12.78 -14.64 2.50
CA ARG A 183 13.06 -14.28 1.09
C ARG A 183 13.83 -12.95 0.99
N ILE A 184 13.43 -11.92 1.75
CA ILE A 184 14.13 -10.63 1.77
C ILE A 184 15.59 -10.78 2.22
N ARG A 185 15.84 -11.66 3.20
CA ARG A 185 17.19 -11.91 3.75
C ARG A 185 18.05 -12.83 2.88
N MET A 186 17.49 -13.42 1.83
CA MET A 186 18.15 -14.43 0.98
C MET A 186 18.79 -15.57 1.79
N GLY A 187 18.08 -16.07 2.81
CA GLY A 187 18.54 -17.23 3.58
C GLY A 187 18.39 -18.54 2.81
N ASP A 188 19.14 -19.56 3.25
CA ASP A 188 19.02 -20.93 2.74
C ASP A 188 17.64 -21.50 3.05
N MET A 189 17.01 -22.16 2.07
CA MET A 189 15.67 -22.73 2.20
C MET A 189 15.72 -24.21 2.60
N ASP A 190 15.10 -24.54 3.74
CA ASP A 190 14.85 -25.94 4.12
C ASP A 190 13.43 -26.32 3.67
N GLY A 191 13.34 -27.03 2.54
CA GLY A 191 12.07 -27.44 1.95
C GLY A 191 11.19 -28.30 2.86
N ARG A 192 11.77 -29.15 3.72
CA ARG A 192 11.00 -29.99 4.66
C ARG A 192 10.42 -29.13 5.77
N ARG A 193 11.22 -28.24 6.35
CA ARG A 193 10.75 -27.31 7.39
C ARG A 193 9.70 -26.35 6.83
N ALA A 194 9.91 -25.82 5.63
CA ALA A 194 8.96 -24.97 4.93
C ALA A 194 7.60 -25.67 4.72
N ALA A 195 7.62 -26.93 4.27
CA ALA A 195 6.41 -27.74 4.13
C ALA A 195 5.65 -27.89 5.46
N ALA A 196 6.36 -28.16 6.55
CA ALA A 196 5.77 -28.28 7.89
C ALA A 196 5.15 -26.95 8.38
N SER A 197 5.81 -25.82 8.13
CA SER A 197 5.29 -24.49 8.45
C SER A 197 4.02 -24.15 7.65
N ILE A 198 4.00 -24.43 6.33
CA ILE A 198 2.81 -24.23 5.49
C ILE A 198 1.64 -25.10 5.94
N ASP A 199 1.90 -26.35 6.29
CA ASP A 199 0.88 -27.27 6.80
C ASP A 199 0.34 -26.80 8.18
N ALA A 200 1.19 -26.21 9.03
CA ALA A 200 0.75 -25.57 10.26
C ALA A 200 -0.16 -24.36 10.00
N VAL A 201 0.10 -23.56 8.97
CA VAL A 201 -0.79 -22.46 8.54
C VAL A 201 -2.19 -23.00 8.20
N THR A 202 -2.29 -24.07 7.41
CA THR A 202 -3.58 -24.69 7.06
C THR A 202 -4.37 -25.11 8.30
N ARG A 203 -3.72 -25.72 9.29
CA ARG A 203 -4.35 -26.08 10.57
C ARG A 203 -4.84 -24.86 11.35
N GLN A 204 -4.04 -23.80 11.40
CA GLN A 204 -4.41 -22.57 12.11
C GLN A 204 -5.62 -21.88 11.45
N ILE A 205 -5.69 -21.87 10.11
CA ILE A 205 -6.86 -21.38 9.36
C ILE A 205 -8.11 -22.18 9.73
N ALA A 206 -8.03 -23.51 9.73
CA ALA A 206 -9.16 -24.36 10.11
C ALA A 206 -9.63 -24.10 11.55
N ALA A 207 -8.70 -23.95 12.49
CA ALA A 207 -9.00 -23.68 13.88
C ALA A 207 -9.70 -22.32 14.09
N VAL A 208 -9.22 -21.23 13.46
CA VAL A 208 -9.86 -19.92 13.59
C VAL A 208 -11.21 -19.87 12.85
N LYS A 209 -11.33 -20.54 11.70
CA LYS A 209 -12.60 -20.70 10.98
C LYS A 209 -13.64 -21.38 11.85
N GLN A 210 -13.30 -22.47 12.55
CA GLN A 210 -14.22 -23.17 13.44
C GLN A 210 -14.69 -22.25 14.59
N LYS A 211 -13.79 -21.52 15.24
CA LYS A 211 -14.17 -20.58 16.32
C LYS A 211 -15.14 -19.51 15.85
N LEU A 212 -14.96 -19.01 14.63
CA LEU A 212 -15.88 -18.04 14.03
C LEU A 212 -17.22 -18.67 13.67
N GLN A 213 -17.22 -19.89 13.13
CA GLN A 213 -18.45 -20.65 12.85
C GLN A 213 -19.29 -20.86 14.11
N ASP A 214 -18.65 -21.27 15.22
CA ASP A 214 -19.29 -21.43 16.53
C ASP A 214 -19.85 -20.10 17.08
N GLY A 215 -19.30 -18.97 16.63
CA GLY A 215 -19.74 -17.63 16.98
C GLY A 215 -20.88 -17.08 16.13
N LEU A 216 -21.23 -17.71 14.99
CA LEU A 216 -22.34 -17.27 14.14
C LEU A 216 -23.72 -17.61 14.73
N GLY A 217 -23.79 -18.59 15.63
CA GLY A 217 -25.03 -18.97 16.30
C GLY A 217 -25.48 -17.92 17.32
N ALA A 218 -26.77 -17.94 17.67
CA ALA A 218 -27.33 -17.03 18.68
C ALA A 218 -26.66 -17.19 20.06
N THR A 219 -26.35 -18.44 20.44
CA THR A 219 -25.66 -18.80 21.68
C THR A 219 -24.23 -19.26 21.35
N PRO A 220 -23.22 -18.39 21.48
CA PRO A 220 -21.84 -18.73 21.15
C PRO A 220 -21.24 -19.64 22.22
N THR A 221 -20.35 -20.55 21.81
CA THR A 221 -19.58 -21.37 22.77
C THR A 221 -18.55 -20.51 23.51
N LYS A 222 -17.98 -21.04 24.60
CA LYS A 222 -16.99 -20.33 25.41
C LYS A 222 -15.76 -19.89 24.61
N ASP A 223 -15.36 -20.67 23.62
CA ASP A 223 -14.17 -20.43 22.79
C ASP A 223 -14.49 -19.79 21.44
N ALA A 224 -15.76 -19.45 21.20
CA ALA A 224 -16.21 -18.85 19.96
C ALA A 224 -15.64 -17.44 19.77
N MET A 225 -15.50 -17.06 18.50
CA MET A 225 -15.08 -15.72 18.09
C MET A 225 -16.20 -15.05 17.31
N ARG A 226 -16.34 -13.73 17.49
CA ARG A 226 -17.24 -12.87 16.72
C ARG A 226 -16.47 -11.66 16.22
N ALA A 227 -16.90 -11.14 15.07
CA ALA A 227 -16.35 -9.94 14.47
C ALA A 227 -17.48 -9.12 13.86
N ASN A 228 -17.32 -7.80 13.89
CA ASN A 228 -18.23 -6.91 13.18
C ASN A 228 -17.93 -6.95 11.68
N ARG A 229 -18.81 -6.33 10.88
CA ARG A 229 -18.69 -6.31 9.42
C ARG A 229 -17.37 -5.72 8.94
N GLU A 230 -16.95 -4.59 9.51
CA GLU A 230 -15.76 -3.86 9.07
C GLU A 230 -14.47 -4.66 9.32
N ILE A 231 -14.31 -5.22 10.51
CA ILE A 231 -13.15 -6.05 10.88
C ILE A 231 -13.12 -7.32 10.04
N ALA A 232 -14.27 -7.95 9.78
CA ALA A 232 -14.34 -9.14 8.93
C ALA A 232 -13.90 -8.85 7.48
N MET A 233 -14.36 -7.74 6.90
CA MET A 233 -13.94 -7.33 5.55
C MET A 233 -12.44 -7.02 5.50
N ARG A 234 -11.91 -6.26 6.46
CA ARG A 234 -10.48 -5.94 6.54
C ARG A 234 -9.61 -7.18 6.73
N ALA A 235 -10.06 -8.12 7.56
CA ALA A 235 -9.40 -9.40 7.73
C ALA A 235 -9.38 -10.20 6.43
N ALA A 236 -10.48 -10.24 5.67
CA ALA A 236 -10.52 -10.93 4.38
C ALA A 236 -9.53 -10.33 3.37
N ASP A 237 -9.45 -9.00 3.29
CA ASP A 237 -8.48 -8.32 2.41
C ASP A 237 -7.04 -8.59 2.86
N SER A 238 -6.82 -8.73 4.17
CA SER A 238 -5.53 -9.13 4.71
C SER A 238 -5.18 -10.58 4.37
N VAL A 239 -6.16 -11.49 4.38
CA VAL A 239 -5.98 -12.89 3.95
C VAL A 239 -5.60 -12.96 2.47
N ASP A 240 -6.21 -12.16 1.61
CA ASP A 240 -5.84 -12.10 0.19
C ASP A 240 -4.40 -11.59 -0.01
N ALA A 241 -3.99 -10.57 0.75
CA ALA A 241 -2.61 -10.07 0.73
C ALA A 241 -1.61 -11.14 1.22
N LEU A 242 -1.96 -11.88 2.28
CA LEU A 242 -1.16 -13.02 2.76
C LEU A 242 -1.05 -14.12 1.71
N ARG A 243 -2.15 -14.46 1.03
CA ARG A 243 -2.16 -15.45 -0.05
C ARG A 243 -1.24 -15.05 -1.20
N ALA A 244 -1.30 -13.79 -1.64
CA ALA A 244 -0.40 -13.26 -2.66
C ALA A 244 1.08 -13.36 -2.23
N ASN A 245 1.39 -13.08 -0.97
CA ASN A 245 2.74 -13.23 -0.41
C ASN A 245 3.23 -14.69 -0.42
N VAL A 246 2.39 -15.64 0.00
CA VAL A 246 2.74 -17.07 -0.02
C VAL A 246 2.92 -17.56 -1.46
N SER A 247 2.08 -17.11 -2.39
CA SER A 247 2.20 -17.46 -3.81
C SER A 247 3.52 -16.96 -4.42
N GLU A 248 3.88 -15.70 -4.17
CA GLU A 248 5.16 -15.14 -4.63
C GLU A 248 6.35 -15.88 -4.01
N TRP A 249 6.27 -16.22 -2.72
CA TRP A 249 7.28 -17.03 -2.04
C TRP A 249 7.40 -18.43 -2.63
N PHE A 250 6.28 -19.13 -2.86
CA PHE A 250 6.28 -20.46 -3.47
C PHE A 250 6.93 -20.44 -4.85
N ASN A 251 6.52 -19.51 -5.71
CA ASN A 251 7.05 -19.37 -7.07
C ASN A 251 8.53 -18.97 -7.11
N HIS A 252 9.06 -18.34 -6.05
CA HIS A 252 10.46 -17.98 -5.96
C HIS A 252 11.39 -19.21 -5.81
N TYR A 253 10.94 -20.25 -5.11
CA TYR A 253 11.74 -21.43 -4.82
C TYR A 253 11.36 -22.67 -5.65
N ASN A 254 10.07 -22.82 -5.98
CA ASN A 254 9.57 -23.94 -6.76
C ASN A 254 10.25 -23.95 -8.15
N LEU A 255 10.70 -25.14 -8.57
CA LEU A 255 11.49 -25.38 -9.80
C LEU A 255 12.95 -24.90 -9.76
N TYR A 256 13.38 -24.16 -8.74
CA TYR A 256 14.77 -23.72 -8.56
C TYR A 256 15.51 -24.55 -7.51
N ASP A 257 14.82 -24.90 -6.41
CA ASP A 257 15.35 -25.78 -5.36
C ASP A 257 14.67 -27.16 -5.45
N PRO A 258 15.41 -28.25 -5.75
CA PRO A 258 14.84 -29.59 -5.87
C PRO A 258 14.21 -30.13 -4.57
N LEU A 259 14.80 -29.84 -3.40
CA LEU A 259 14.24 -30.28 -2.12
C LEU A 259 12.97 -29.51 -1.79
N PHE A 260 12.94 -28.22 -2.08
CA PHE A 260 11.71 -27.42 -1.97
C PHE A 260 10.61 -27.94 -2.88
N THR A 261 10.93 -28.16 -4.15
CA THR A 261 10.00 -28.65 -5.19
C THR A 261 9.45 -30.04 -4.83
N TRP A 262 10.21 -30.85 -4.10
CA TRP A 262 9.73 -32.14 -3.62
C TRP A 262 8.75 -32.03 -2.45
N TRP A 263 9.06 -31.19 -1.45
CA TRP A 263 8.31 -31.17 -0.18
C TRP A 263 7.11 -30.21 -0.14
N VAL A 264 7.18 -29.07 -0.83
CA VAL A 264 6.29 -27.92 -0.59
C VAL A 264 5.03 -27.85 -1.47
N PRO A 265 4.99 -28.33 -2.74
CA PRO A 265 3.82 -28.12 -3.60
C PRO A 265 2.49 -28.63 -3.03
N LEU A 266 2.47 -29.81 -2.42
CA LEU A 266 1.25 -30.38 -1.84
C LEU A 266 0.73 -29.56 -0.64
N PRO A 267 1.52 -29.30 0.43
CA PRO A 267 1.05 -28.47 1.54
C PRO A 267 0.71 -27.04 1.10
N TYR A 268 1.44 -26.47 0.12
CA TYR A 268 1.09 -25.17 -0.47
C TYR A 268 -0.30 -25.17 -1.10
N GLY A 269 -0.65 -26.18 -1.91
CA GLY A 269 -1.98 -26.28 -2.52
C GLY A 269 -3.11 -26.33 -1.49
N HIS A 270 -2.90 -27.06 -0.37
CA HIS A 270 -3.87 -27.07 0.74
C HIS A 270 -3.99 -25.71 1.42
N ALA A 271 -2.87 -25.02 1.68
CA ALA A 271 -2.88 -23.71 2.31
C ALA A 271 -3.52 -22.65 1.40
N ASP A 272 -3.24 -22.66 0.09
CA ASP A 272 -3.84 -21.76 -0.89
C ASP A 272 -5.37 -21.88 -0.91
N ASN A 273 -5.88 -23.10 -1.01
CA ASN A 273 -7.32 -23.34 -0.99
C ASN A 273 -7.95 -22.92 0.35
N ALA A 274 -7.30 -23.22 1.47
CA ALA A 274 -7.78 -22.82 2.79
C ALA A 274 -7.86 -21.28 2.94
N LEU A 275 -6.87 -20.54 2.41
CA LEU A 275 -6.88 -19.07 2.41
C LEU A 275 -8.02 -18.51 1.55
N VAL A 276 -8.26 -19.06 0.36
CA VAL A 276 -9.37 -18.65 -0.53
C VAL A 276 -10.72 -18.85 0.15
N GLU A 277 -10.97 -20.06 0.68
CA GLU A 277 -12.21 -20.37 1.36
C GLU A 277 -12.42 -19.53 2.62
N TYR A 278 -11.35 -19.26 3.36
CA TYR A 278 -11.41 -18.48 4.58
C TYR A 278 -11.71 -17.00 4.31
N ALA A 279 -11.09 -16.40 3.27
CA ALA A 279 -11.42 -15.04 2.85
C ALA A 279 -12.90 -14.91 2.41
N ALA A 280 -13.40 -15.89 1.65
CA ALA A 280 -14.82 -15.94 1.26
C ALA A 280 -15.75 -16.09 2.47
N PHE A 281 -15.37 -16.92 3.45
CA PHE A 281 -16.11 -17.11 4.69
C PHE A 281 -16.19 -15.81 5.53
N LEU A 282 -15.09 -15.05 5.60
CA LEU A 282 -15.06 -13.75 6.28
C LEU A 282 -15.96 -12.72 5.58
N ARG A 283 -15.89 -12.61 4.24
CA ARG A 283 -16.70 -11.65 3.44
C ARG A 283 -18.18 -11.98 3.39
N GLY A 284 -18.52 -13.26 3.46
CA GLY A 284 -19.90 -13.74 3.41
C GLY A 284 -20.47 -13.91 4.82
N PRO A 285 -20.49 -15.13 5.37
CA PRO A 285 -21.12 -15.44 6.66
C PRO A 285 -20.77 -14.50 7.81
N VAL A 286 -19.47 -14.21 8.05
CA VAL A 286 -19.06 -13.40 9.21
C VAL A 286 -19.45 -11.94 9.05
N ALA A 287 -19.15 -11.33 7.90
CA ALA A 287 -19.50 -9.94 7.62
C ALA A 287 -21.01 -9.70 7.50
N ALA A 288 -21.80 -10.72 7.13
CA ALA A 288 -23.26 -10.66 7.12
C ALA A 288 -23.85 -10.76 8.54
N ALA A 289 -23.28 -11.59 9.41
CA ALA A 289 -23.71 -11.68 10.81
C ALA A 289 -23.41 -10.40 11.59
N GLY A 290 -22.28 -9.75 11.32
CA GLY A 290 -21.98 -8.38 11.78
C GLY A 290 -22.01 -8.21 13.30
N HIS A 291 -21.73 -9.27 14.05
CA HIS A 291 -21.86 -9.27 15.50
C HIS A 291 -20.81 -8.37 16.17
N GLN A 292 -21.16 -7.81 17.33
CA GLN A 292 -20.18 -7.18 18.20
C GLN A 292 -19.06 -8.20 18.55
N PRO A 293 -17.78 -7.80 18.50
CA PRO A 293 -16.68 -8.69 18.85
C PRO A 293 -16.81 -9.13 20.32
N MET A 294 -16.73 -10.45 20.57
CA MET A 294 -16.88 -11.00 21.92
C MET A 294 -15.67 -10.73 22.81
N ASN A 295 -14.49 -10.60 22.20
CA ASN A 295 -13.27 -10.23 22.88
C ASN A 295 -12.88 -8.84 22.40
N ALA A 296 -12.52 -7.95 23.32
CA ALA A 296 -11.89 -6.69 22.94
C ALA A 296 -10.67 -7.00 22.08
N ALA A 297 -10.54 -6.34 20.93
CA ALA A 297 -9.29 -6.37 20.20
C ALA A 297 -8.17 -5.95 21.16
N PRO A 298 -7.01 -6.62 21.17
CA PRO A 298 -5.88 -6.14 21.96
C PRO A 298 -5.64 -4.69 21.55
N ALA A 299 -5.51 -3.79 22.52
CA ALA A 299 -5.10 -2.42 22.24
C ALA A 299 -3.78 -2.52 21.47
N GLY A 300 -3.78 -2.10 20.20
CA GLY A 300 -2.59 -2.10 19.39
C GLY A 300 -1.55 -1.21 20.04
N GLY A 301 -0.60 -1.81 20.75
CA GLY A 301 0.51 -1.08 21.34
C GLY A 301 1.42 -0.54 20.23
N PRO A 302 2.12 0.58 20.46
CA PRO A 302 3.10 1.07 19.50
C PRO A 302 4.14 -0.02 19.23
N ILE A 303 4.31 -0.37 17.96
CA ILE A 303 5.38 -1.29 17.55
C ILE A 303 6.73 -0.60 17.80
N ALA A 304 7.61 -1.29 18.50
CA ALA A 304 8.94 -0.81 18.82
C ALA A 304 9.77 -0.55 17.57
N VAL A 305 10.63 0.46 17.63
CA VAL A 305 11.56 0.82 16.55
C VAL A 305 12.59 -0.30 16.39
N ALA A 306 12.90 -0.67 15.14
CA ALA A 306 13.95 -1.65 14.87
C ALA A 306 15.31 -1.19 15.42
N PRO A 307 16.25 -2.10 15.74
CA PRO A 307 17.62 -1.70 16.09
C PRO A 307 18.29 -0.95 14.94
N ALA A 308 19.30 -0.13 15.26
CA ALA A 308 20.03 0.63 14.26
C ALA A 308 20.74 -0.34 13.29
N PRO A 309 20.66 -0.10 11.97
CA PRO A 309 21.39 -0.91 11.01
C PRO A 309 22.91 -0.73 11.17
N LYS A 310 23.68 -1.74 10.75
CA LYS A 310 25.16 -1.67 10.77
C LYS A 310 25.71 -0.56 9.86
N LEU A 311 25.04 -0.34 8.74
CA LEU A 311 25.35 0.72 7.79
C LEU A 311 24.38 1.87 8.00
N PRO A 312 24.83 3.13 7.90
CA PRO A 312 23.95 4.28 8.04
C PRO A 312 22.87 4.25 6.96
N SER A 313 21.62 4.43 7.40
CA SER A 313 20.43 4.51 6.54
C SER A 313 20.31 5.87 5.82
N VAL A 314 20.99 6.89 6.34
CA VAL A 314 21.01 8.24 5.78
C VAL A 314 22.39 8.50 5.16
N PRO A 315 22.45 8.85 3.86
CA PRO A 315 23.70 9.25 3.23
C PRO A 315 24.16 10.63 3.74
N ASP A 316 25.36 11.06 3.34
CA ASP A 316 25.82 12.41 3.62
C ASP A 316 24.94 13.44 2.89
N LEU A 317 24.05 14.10 3.64
CA LEU A 317 23.09 15.04 3.08
C LEU A 317 23.77 16.33 2.61
N ALA A 318 24.83 16.78 3.28
CA ALA A 318 25.57 17.97 2.86
C ALA A 318 26.27 17.72 1.53
N ALA A 319 26.85 16.53 1.35
CA ALA A 319 27.42 16.13 0.07
C ALA A 319 26.36 16.08 -1.06
N ILE A 320 25.14 15.60 -0.77
CA ILE A 320 24.04 15.57 -1.76
C ILE A 320 23.58 16.98 -2.14
N ILE A 321 23.46 17.87 -1.16
CA ILE A 321 23.09 19.28 -1.37
C ILE A 321 24.14 20.00 -2.23
N ALA A 322 25.42 19.68 -2.04
CA ALA A 322 26.53 20.25 -2.80
C ALA A 322 26.66 19.71 -4.24
N LEU A 323 25.89 18.67 -4.62
CA LEU A 323 25.94 18.16 -5.98
C LEU A 323 25.40 19.19 -6.98
N PRO A 324 26.03 19.30 -8.18
CA PRO A 324 25.53 20.17 -9.22
C PRO A 324 24.11 19.76 -9.59
N GLN A 325 23.20 20.73 -9.61
CA GLN A 325 21.83 20.50 -10.03
C GLN A 325 21.82 20.27 -11.55
N ASP A 326 21.11 19.23 -11.99
CA ASP A 326 20.86 19.04 -13.41
C ASP A 326 19.93 20.14 -13.93
N GLU A 327 20.52 21.13 -14.59
CA GLU A 327 19.84 22.27 -15.21
C GLU A 327 18.86 21.83 -16.31
N MET A 328 19.06 20.66 -16.93
CA MET A 328 18.19 20.14 -17.97
C MET A 328 16.97 19.40 -17.40
N ALA A 329 16.91 19.15 -16.09
CA ALA A 329 15.82 18.38 -15.50
C ALA A 329 14.42 18.97 -15.75
N PRO A 330 14.19 20.30 -15.67
CA PRO A 330 12.90 20.91 -16.00
C PRO A 330 12.54 20.75 -17.48
N VAL A 331 13.54 20.85 -18.36
CA VAL A 331 13.40 20.65 -19.81
C VAL A 331 12.99 19.22 -20.11
N VAL A 332 13.66 18.23 -19.52
CA VAL A 332 13.34 16.81 -19.66
C VAL A 332 11.95 16.49 -19.09
N GLN A 333 11.57 17.05 -17.94
CA GLN A 333 10.22 16.87 -17.38
C GLN A 333 9.13 17.41 -18.31
N ARG A 334 9.36 18.59 -18.88
CA ARG A 334 8.45 19.21 -19.85
C ARG A 334 8.36 18.39 -21.13
N PHE A 335 9.50 17.91 -21.65
CA PHE A 335 9.57 17.02 -22.81
C PHE A 335 8.78 15.73 -22.58
N LEU A 336 8.98 15.05 -21.43
CA LEU A 336 8.28 13.81 -21.06
C LEU A 336 6.81 14.04 -20.67
N GLY A 337 6.40 15.30 -20.51
CA GLY A 337 5.06 15.69 -20.10
C GLY A 337 4.69 15.31 -18.67
N ARG A 338 5.68 15.15 -17.78
CA ARG A 338 5.47 14.77 -16.38
C ARG A 338 5.45 16.02 -15.49
N PRO A 339 4.48 16.16 -14.57
CA PRO A 339 4.55 17.20 -13.56
C PRO A 339 5.70 16.92 -12.58
N ALA A 340 6.36 17.99 -12.10
CA ALA A 340 7.33 17.91 -11.02
C ALA A 340 6.66 17.27 -9.78
N GLY A 341 7.16 16.11 -9.34
CA GLY A 341 6.65 15.40 -8.15
C GLY A 341 5.57 14.34 -8.39
N GLY A 342 5.17 14.04 -9.63
CA GLY A 342 4.16 13.02 -9.93
C GLY A 342 4.70 11.58 -9.90
N ARG A 343 4.12 10.71 -9.05
CA ARG A 343 4.36 9.24 -9.07
C ARG A 343 3.94 8.65 -10.42
N GLY A 344 4.90 8.09 -11.16
CA GLY A 344 4.75 6.85 -11.95
C GLY A 344 3.66 6.72 -13.02
N GLY A 345 2.98 7.80 -13.42
CA GLY A 345 2.02 7.75 -14.53
C GLY A 345 2.71 7.54 -15.88
N ALA A 346 2.08 6.77 -16.77
CA ALA A 346 2.44 6.74 -18.18
C ALA A 346 2.54 8.18 -18.70
N SER A 347 3.57 8.48 -19.52
CA SER A 347 3.62 9.78 -20.19
C SER A 347 2.28 9.97 -20.91
N PRO A 348 1.65 11.16 -20.83
CA PRO A 348 0.45 11.41 -21.59
C PRO A 348 0.74 11.08 -23.07
N ASP A 349 -0.14 10.34 -23.73
CA ASP A 349 -0.05 10.06 -25.17
C ASP A 349 -0.10 11.41 -25.91
N ARG A 350 1.08 11.98 -26.17
CA ARG A 350 1.25 13.23 -26.91
C ARG A 350 1.46 12.88 -28.37
N ALA A 351 0.84 13.67 -29.24
CA ALA A 351 0.95 13.48 -30.68
C ALA A 351 2.41 13.62 -31.15
N PRO A 352 2.89 12.85 -32.15
CA PRO A 352 4.26 12.92 -32.66
C PRO A 352 4.72 14.34 -33.03
N GLU A 353 3.78 15.20 -33.43
CA GLU A 353 4.00 16.61 -33.77
C GLU A 353 4.53 17.42 -32.58
N TYR A 354 4.09 17.09 -31.35
CA TYR A 354 4.61 17.72 -30.14
C TYR A 354 6.12 17.51 -30.01
N TYR A 355 6.60 16.28 -30.18
CA TYR A 355 8.01 15.94 -30.07
C TYR A 355 8.84 16.51 -31.22
N ARG A 356 8.25 16.64 -32.42
CA ARG A 356 8.91 17.34 -33.54
C ARG A 356 9.12 18.83 -33.26
N GLY A 357 8.22 19.46 -32.52
CA GLY A 357 8.37 20.86 -32.11
C GLY A 357 9.57 21.13 -31.19
N TRP A 358 10.12 20.10 -30.53
CA TRP A 358 11.35 20.21 -29.72
C TRP A 358 12.64 20.16 -30.55
N LEU A 359 12.56 19.78 -31.83
CA LEU A 359 13.68 19.65 -32.75
C LEU A 359 13.78 20.83 -33.74
N ALA A 360 12.81 21.75 -33.70
CA ALA A 360 12.72 22.94 -34.54
C ALA A 360 13.46 24.12 -33.91
#